data_AF-A0AAN1CFN2-F1
#
_entry.id   AF-A0AAN1CFN2-F1
#
_cell.length_a   1.000
_cell.length_b   1.000
_cell.length_c   1.000
_cell.angle_alpha   90.00
_cell.angle_beta   90.00
_cell.angle_gamma   90.00
#
_symmetry.space_group_name_H-M   'P 1'
#
loop_
_entity.id
_entity.type
_entity.pdbx_description
1 polymer ?
#
loop_
_entity_poly.entity_id
_entity_poly.type
_entity_poly.pdbx_seq_one_letter_code
_entity_poly.pdbx_strand_id
1 'polypeptide(L)'
;MKIDILNTIKSRVGDVTRVESDSGKEKARLRYRQLKEEIKARTLEEAVNRVELAKALYEIKKNKLYRFDGYDNFYEFCLDYKFSRTMIYRYIKIGAYLEKENISEQDIMQSSLNKIINDIRVKKSPPECKPVIIRFNLEDKEKQLVLVKNKQKLEKFLLKHLLDNWESFMI
;
A
#
# COMPACT_ATOMS: atom_id res chain seq x y z
N MET A 1 43.98 -0.47 -25.68
CA MET A 1 43.90 -1.90 -26.03
C MET A 1 42.51 -2.41 -25.65
N LYS A 2 41.54 -2.30 -26.58
CA LYS A 2 40.15 -2.75 -26.35
C LYS A 2 40.09 -4.23 -26.70
N ILE A 3 39.95 -5.07 -25.69
CA ILE A 3 39.72 -6.50 -25.86
C ILE A 3 38.35 -6.66 -26.55
N ASP A 4 38.35 -7.29 -27.73
CA ASP A 4 37.15 -7.51 -28.55
C ASP A 4 36.21 -8.51 -27.90
N ILE A 5 35.40 -8.01 -26.96
CA ILE A 5 34.31 -8.75 -26.31
C ILE A 5 33.38 -9.38 -27.36
N LEU A 6 33.19 -8.72 -28.50
CA LEU A 6 32.37 -9.22 -29.62
C LEU A 6 32.94 -10.47 -30.28
N ASN A 7 34.27 -10.59 -30.38
CA ASN A 7 34.94 -11.75 -30.95
C ASN A 7 34.94 -12.94 -29.97
N THR A 8 35.02 -12.67 -28.66
CA THR A 8 34.86 -13.68 -27.61
C THR A 8 33.42 -14.21 -27.52
N ILE A 9 32.41 -13.38 -27.79
CA ILE A 9 31.01 -13.82 -27.84
C ILE A 9 30.76 -14.67 -29.10
N LYS A 10 31.31 -14.28 -30.26
CA LYS A 10 31.20 -15.06 -31.50
C LYS A 10 31.90 -16.43 -31.44
N SER A 11 33.05 -16.54 -30.79
CA SER A 11 33.76 -17.82 -30.66
C SER A 11 33.07 -18.81 -29.70
N ARG A 12 32.28 -18.32 -28.74
CA ARG A 12 31.45 -19.16 -27.85
C ARG A 12 30.16 -19.68 -28.50
N VAL A 13 29.78 -19.15 -29.67
CA VAL A 13 28.58 -19.58 -30.42
C VAL A 13 28.92 -20.65 -31.47
N GLY A 14 30.19 -21.02 -31.61
CA GLY A 14 30.64 -22.04 -32.56
C GLY A 14 30.96 -23.38 -31.89
N ASP A 15 29.94 -24.15 -31.56
CA ASP A 15 30.03 -25.62 -31.65
C ASP A 15 28.66 -26.17 -32.08
N VAL A 16 28.48 -26.24 -33.41
CA VAL A 16 27.33 -26.86 -34.03
C VAL A 16 27.59 -28.36 -34.05
N THR A 17 27.29 -29.01 -32.93
CA THR A 17 26.99 -30.44 -32.93
C THR A 17 25.63 -30.62 -33.55
N ARG A 18 25.61 -31.11 -34.79
CA ARG A 18 24.41 -31.62 -35.45
C ARG A 18 23.83 -32.76 -34.61
N VAL A 19 22.70 -32.50 -33.97
CA VAL A 19 21.77 -33.55 -33.56
C VAL A 19 20.46 -33.25 -34.26
N GLU A 20 20.11 -34.11 -35.21
CA GLU A 20 18.76 -34.21 -35.76
C GLU A 20 17.80 -34.64 -34.65
N SER A 21 17.37 -33.67 -33.85
CA SER A 21 16.11 -33.70 -33.11
C SER A 21 15.84 -32.27 -32.67
N ASP A 22 14.55 -31.88 -32.59
CA ASP A 22 14.09 -30.83 -31.68
C ASP A 22 13.73 -29.43 -32.21
N SER A 23 13.29 -29.29 -33.48
CA SER A 23 12.66 -28.03 -33.95
C SER A 23 11.46 -27.61 -33.07
N GLY A 24 10.84 -28.58 -32.39
CA GLY A 24 9.79 -28.39 -31.40
C GLY A 24 10.28 -27.69 -30.12
N LYS A 25 11.35 -28.17 -29.45
CA LYS A 25 11.83 -27.51 -28.23
C LYS A 25 12.45 -26.14 -28.50
N GLU A 26 13.08 -25.92 -29.65
CA GLU A 26 13.62 -24.60 -29.97
C GLU A 26 12.52 -23.56 -30.22
N LYS A 27 11.44 -23.95 -30.94
CA LYS A 27 10.21 -23.16 -31.04
C LYS A 27 9.55 -22.93 -29.68
N ALA A 28 9.51 -23.95 -28.81
CA ALA A 28 8.95 -23.83 -27.46
C ALA A 28 9.76 -22.86 -26.58
N ARG A 29 11.11 -22.91 -26.66
CA ARG A 29 12.01 -21.96 -25.96
C ARG A 29 11.80 -20.53 -26.46
N LEU A 30 11.65 -20.33 -27.78
CA LEU A 30 11.36 -19.03 -28.35
C LEU A 30 10.00 -18.49 -27.86
N ARG A 31 8.95 -19.32 -27.90
CA ARG A 31 7.62 -18.94 -27.40
C ARG A 31 7.63 -18.63 -25.92
N TYR A 32 8.35 -19.41 -25.11
CA TYR A 32 8.53 -19.13 -23.68
C TYR A 32 9.19 -17.76 -23.44
N ARG A 33 10.21 -17.41 -24.21
CA ARG A 33 10.87 -16.09 -24.11
C ARG A 33 9.91 -14.96 -24.48
N GLN A 34 9.11 -15.12 -25.53
CA GLN A 34 8.09 -14.14 -25.92
C GLN A 34 7.05 -13.96 -24.80
N LEU A 35 6.50 -15.06 -24.26
CA LEU A 35 5.53 -15.03 -23.17
C LEU A 35 6.08 -14.30 -21.94
N LYS A 36 7.36 -14.49 -21.59
CA LYS A 36 7.99 -13.74 -20.50
C LYS A 36 8.00 -12.24 -20.73
N GLU A 37 8.33 -11.79 -21.94
CA GLU A 37 8.32 -10.36 -22.25
C GLU A 37 6.89 -9.81 -22.30
N GLU A 38 5.93 -10.57 -22.84
CA GLU A 38 4.49 -10.23 -22.79
C GLU A 38 4.00 -10.07 -21.34
N ILE A 39 4.38 -10.97 -20.42
CA ILE A 39 4.03 -10.89 -19.00
C ILE A 39 4.60 -9.63 -18.37
N LYS A 40 5.87 -9.30 -18.63
CA LYS A 40 6.50 -8.07 -18.10
C LYS A 40 5.77 -6.82 -18.61
N ALA A 41 5.50 -6.76 -19.91
CA ALA A 41 4.82 -5.62 -20.53
C ALA A 41 3.42 -5.43 -19.94
N ARG A 42 2.62 -6.50 -19.87
CA ARG A 42 1.26 -6.46 -19.31
C ARG A 42 1.24 -6.11 -17.82
N THR A 43 2.20 -6.61 -17.04
CA THR A 43 2.30 -6.27 -15.62
C THR A 43 2.63 -4.79 -15.42
N LEU A 44 3.52 -4.24 -16.25
CA LEU A 44 3.87 -2.82 -16.21
C LEU A 44 2.67 -1.95 -16.60
N GLU A 45 1.99 -2.29 -17.68
CA GLU A 45 0.78 -1.62 -18.15
C GLU A 45 -0.32 -1.64 -17.07
N GLU A 46 -0.54 -2.78 -16.43
CA GLU A 46 -1.48 -2.89 -15.32
C GLU A 46 -1.11 -1.96 -14.15
N ALA A 47 0.19 -1.83 -13.86
CA ALA A 47 0.66 -0.93 -12.80
C ALA A 47 0.43 0.55 -13.15
N VAL A 48 0.71 0.96 -14.40
CA VAL A 48 0.40 2.32 -14.91
C VAL A 48 -1.10 2.59 -14.81
N ASN A 49 -1.93 1.68 -15.34
CA ASN A 49 -3.38 1.84 -15.35
C ASN A 49 -3.95 1.99 -13.93
N ARG A 50 -3.40 1.29 -12.94
CA ARG A 50 -3.80 1.45 -11.53
C ARG A 50 -3.44 2.82 -10.96
N VAL A 51 -2.29 3.40 -11.33
CA VAL A 51 -1.88 4.75 -10.91
C VAL A 51 -2.81 5.79 -11.50
N GLU A 52 -3.07 5.72 -12.80
CA GLU A 52 -3.96 6.65 -13.51
C GLU A 52 -5.38 6.56 -12.96
N LEU A 53 -5.87 5.35 -12.72
CA LEU A 53 -7.16 5.14 -12.08
C LEU A 53 -7.22 5.76 -10.67
N ALA A 54 -6.16 5.66 -9.88
CA ALA A 54 -6.08 6.29 -8.57
C ALA A 54 -6.19 7.82 -8.65
N LYS A 55 -5.50 8.43 -9.63
CA LYS A 55 -5.55 9.87 -9.90
C LYS A 55 -6.96 10.31 -10.30
N ALA A 56 -7.55 9.65 -11.29
CA ALA A 56 -8.90 9.97 -11.78
C ALA A 56 -9.97 9.85 -10.68
N LEU A 57 -9.98 8.72 -9.94
CA LEU A 57 -10.92 8.53 -8.82
C LEU A 57 -10.74 9.59 -7.73
N TYR A 58 -9.49 9.97 -7.43
CA TYR A 58 -9.21 10.99 -6.44
C TYR A 58 -9.68 12.37 -6.89
N GLU A 59 -9.43 12.75 -8.15
CA GLU A 59 -9.87 14.02 -8.72
C GLU A 59 -11.40 14.13 -8.73
N ILE A 60 -12.09 13.09 -9.20
CA ILE A 60 -13.57 13.02 -9.18
C ILE A 60 -14.10 13.19 -7.76
N LYS A 61 -13.49 12.53 -6.78
CA LYS A 61 -13.90 12.67 -5.37
C LYS A 61 -13.65 14.07 -4.82
N LYS A 62 -12.43 14.59 -5.03
CA LYS A 62 -11.97 15.88 -4.48
C LYS A 62 -12.83 17.03 -5.00
N ASN A 63 -13.12 17.03 -6.30
CA ASN A 63 -13.87 18.08 -6.97
C ASN A 63 -15.39 17.79 -7.03
N LYS A 64 -15.83 16.67 -6.44
CA LYS A 64 -17.23 16.21 -6.43
C LYS A 64 -17.83 16.07 -7.84
N LEU A 65 -17.03 15.67 -8.83
CA LEU A 65 -17.45 15.58 -10.25
C LEU A 65 -18.54 14.53 -10.47
N TYR A 66 -18.66 13.54 -9.58
CA TYR A 66 -19.75 12.57 -9.60
C TYR A 66 -21.15 13.20 -9.54
N ARG A 67 -21.25 14.48 -9.11
CA ARG A 67 -22.51 15.23 -9.11
C ARG A 67 -23.03 15.53 -10.52
N PHE A 68 -22.17 15.54 -11.53
CA PHE A 68 -22.60 15.75 -12.93
C PHE A 68 -23.50 14.63 -13.44
N ASP A 69 -23.30 13.40 -12.93
CA ASP A 69 -24.14 12.24 -13.24
C ASP A 69 -25.30 12.07 -12.25
N GLY A 70 -25.50 13.03 -11.33
CA GLY A 70 -26.61 13.02 -10.38
C GLY A 70 -26.42 12.15 -9.13
N TYR A 71 -25.24 11.57 -8.90
CA TYR A 71 -25.01 10.75 -7.70
C TYR A 71 -25.04 11.57 -6.40
N ASP A 72 -25.56 11.00 -5.31
CA ASP A 72 -25.60 11.70 -4.04
C ASP A 72 -24.28 11.68 -3.29
N ASN A 73 -23.46 10.69 -3.54
CA ASN A 73 -22.14 10.60 -2.96
C ASN A 73 -21.18 9.83 -3.88
N PHE A 74 -19.89 10.04 -3.64
CA PHE A 74 -18.84 9.39 -4.42
C PHE A 74 -18.90 7.86 -4.34
N TYR A 75 -19.41 7.29 -3.25
CA TYR A 75 -19.48 5.84 -3.09
C TYR A 75 -20.50 5.23 -4.05
N GLU A 76 -21.67 5.84 -4.20
CA GLU A 76 -22.68 5.42 -5.20
C GLU A 76 -22.12 5.45 -6.61
N PHE A 77 -21.45 6.55 -7.00
CA PHE A 77 -20.75 6.63 -8.29
C PHE A 77 -19.80 5.45 -8.52
N CYS A 78 -19.04 5.06 -7.50
CA CYS A 78 -18.10 3.96 -7.62
C CYS A 78 -18.76 2.57 -7.74
N LEU A 79 -20.01 2.41 -7.32
CA LEU A 79 -20.71 1.11 -7.41
C LEU A 79 -21.00 0.72 -8.86
N ASP A 80 -21.28 1.69 -9.73
CA ASP A 80 -21.53 1.47 -11.16
C ASP A 80 -20.33 0.87 -11.89
N TYR A 81 -19.12 1.18 -11.40
CA TYR A 81 -17.86 0.62 -11.89
C TYR A 81 -17.39 -0.61 -11.10
N LYS A 82 -18.28 -1.22 -10.30
CA LYS A 82 -18.02 -2.44 -9.52
C LYS A 82 -16.87 -2.31 -8.52
N PHE A 83 -16.59 -1.10 -8.02
CA PHE A 83 -15.59 -0.94 -6.97
C PHE A 83 -16.14 -1.35 -5.60
N SER A 84 -15.43 -2.24 -4.92
CA SER A 84 -15.71 -2.53 -3.51
C SER A 84 -15.30 -1.34 -2.62
N ARG A 85 -15.94 -1.19 -1.46
CA ARG A 85 -15.59 -0.16 -0.45
C ARG A 85 -14.10 -0.15 -0.10
N THR A 86 -13.49 -1.33 -0.01
CA THR A 86 -12.05 -1.47 0.20
C THR A 86 -11.26 -0.87 -0.95
N MET A 87 -11.55 -1.23 -2.20
CA MET A 87 -10.85 -0.66 -3.37
C MET A 87 -10.98 0.85 -3.45
N ILE A 88 -12.18 1.39 -3.20
CA ILE A 88 -12.43 2.83 -3.18
C ILE A 88 -11.51 3.51 -2.16
N TYR A 89 -11.46 3.01 -0.93
CA TYR A 89 -10.57 3.56 0.10
C TYR A 89 -9.09 3.54 -0.34
N ARG A 90 -8.64 2.42 -0.94
CA ARG A 90 -7.26 2.24 -1.41
C ARG A 90 -6.88 3.25 -2.49
N TYR A 91 -7.67 3.35 -3.56
CA TYR A 91 -7.39 4.24 -4.68
C TYR A 91 -7.43 5.70 -4.27
N ILE A 92 -8.41 6.11 -3.48
CA ILE A 92 -8.49 7.48 -2.97
C ILE A 92 -7.28 7.83 -2.11
N LYS A 93 -6.83 6.89 -1.28
CA LYS A 93 -5.64 7.10 -0.44
C LYS A 93 -4.39 7.26 -1.30
N ILE A 94 -4.23 6.46 -2.35
CA ILE A 94 -3.10 6.56 -3.27
C ILE A 94 -3.10 7.88 -4.03
N GLY A 95 -4.22 8.26 -4.66
CA GLY A 95 -4.33 9.52 -5.40
C GLY A 95 -4.06 10.75 -4.51
N ALA A 96 -4.54 10.75 -3.27
CA ALA A 96 -4.26 11.81 -2.31
C ALA A 96 -2.78 11.94 -1.93
N TYR A 97 -2.00 10.86 -2.02
CA TYR A 97 -0.56 10.87 -1.73
C TYR A 97 0.27 11.26 -2.95
N LEU A 98 -0.16 10.85 -4.15
CA LEU A 98 0.43 11.27 -5.41
C LEU A 98 0.31 12.79 -5.59
N GLU A 99 -0.87 13.37 -5.32
CA GLU A 99 -1.06 14.82 -5.39
C GLU A 99 -0.16 15.59 -4.41
N LYS A 100 0.17 14.99 -3.27
CA LYS A 100 1.04 15.61 -2.26
C LYS A 100 2.54 15.42 -2.54
N GLU A 101 2.92 14.82 -3.67
CA GLU A 101 4.29 14.47 -4.06
C GLU A 101 5.09 13.65 -3.03
N ASN A 102 4.42 13.03 -2.06
CA ASN A 102 5.10 12.27 -1.00
C ASN A 102 5.64 10.90 -1.46
N ILE A 103 5.24 10.46 -2.67
CA ILE A 103 5.58 9.16 -3.26
C ILE A 103 5.70 9.35 -4.78
N SER A 104 6.77 8.84 -5.39
CA SER A 104 6.96 8.85 -6.84
C SER A 104 6.02 7.83 -7.52
N GLU A 105 5.52 8.16 -8.70
CA GLU A 105 4.75 7.22 -9.53
C GLU A 105 5.53 5.94 -9.82
N GLN A 106 6.85 6.05 -9.98
CA GLN A 106 7.72 4.88 -10.20
C GLN A 106 7.75 3.95 -8.99
N ASP A 107 7.70 4.49 -7.77
CA ASP A 107 7.67 3.67 -6.54
C ASP A 107 6.37 2.87 -6.44
N ILE A 108 5.27 3.44 -6.94
CA ILE A 108 3.96 2.79 -6.97
C ILE A 108 3.92 1.72 -8.06
N MET A 109 4.47 1.99 -9.23
CA MET A 109 4.46 1.04 -10.34
C MET A 109 5.22 -0.26 -10.03
N GLN A 110 6.24 -0.20 -9.19
CA GLN A 110 7.06 -1.36 -8.77
C GLN A 110 6.50 -2.10 -7.55
N SER A 111 5.43 -1.61 -6.93
CA SER A 111 4.95 -2.07 -5.63
C SER A 111 3.48 -2.50 -5.67
N SER A 112 3.12 -3.48 -4.85
CA SER A 112 1.71 -3.89 -4.75
C SER A 112 0.88 -2.84 -4.00
N LEU A 113 -0.41 -2.69 -4.34
CA LEU A 113 -1.31 -1.73 -3.67
C LEU A 113 -1.30 -1.86 -2.14
N ASN A 114 -1.22 -3.10 -1.62
CA ASN A 114 -1.14 -3.34 -0.18
C ASN A 114 0.17 -2.82 0.42
N LYS A 115 1.29 -3.04 -0.27
CA LYS A 115 2.61 -2.56 0.15
C LYS A 115 2.63 -1.03 0.15
N ILE A 116 2.14 -0.39 -0.91
CA ILE A 116 2.02 1.07 -0.99
C ILE A 116 1.20 1.64 0.18
N ILE A 117 0.06 1.02 0.50
CA ILE A 117 -0.79 1.49 1.62
C ILE A 117 -0.10 1.33 2.97
N ASN A 118 0.66 0.25 3.16
CA ASN A 118 1.43 0.02 4.37
C ASN A 118 2.58 1.03 4.47
N ASP A 119 3.31 1.27 3.39
CA ASP A 119 4.39 2.26 3.33
C ASP A 119 3.86 3.67 3.62
N ILE A 120 2.70 4.02 3.04
CA ILE A 120 1.95 5.22 3.35
C ILE A 120 1.63 5.32 4.86
N ARG A 121 1.19 4.22 5.48
CA ARG A 121 0.83 4.19 6.90
C ARG A 121 2.05 4.40 7.80
N VAL A 122 3.19 3.79 7.45
CA VAL A 122 4.46 3.92 8.17
C VAL A 122 5.03 5.34 8.05
N LYS A 123 4.97 5.96 6.86
CA LYS A 123 5.40 7.37 6.68
C LYS A 123 4.53 8.37 7.45
N LYS A 124 3.29 8.01 7.80
CA LYS A 124 2.33 8.91 8.46
C LYS A 124 2.42 8.91 9.98
N SER A 125 3.18 8.01 10.59
CA SER A 125 3.44 8.06 12.03
C SER A 125 4.68 8.92 12.31
N PRO A 126 4.52 10.16 12.84
CA PRO A 126 5.53 10.65 13.79
C PRO A 126 5.65 9.61 14.93
N PRO A 127 6.64 9.69 15.83
CA PRO A 127 6.55 8.97 17.09
C PRO A 127 5.36 9.55 17.86
N GLU A 128 4.15 9.07 17.56
CA GLU A 128 2.98 9.26 18.40
C GLU A 128 3.38 8.69 19.76
N CYS A 129 3.38 9.54 20.79
CA CYS A 129 3.37 9.08 22.17
C CYS A 129 2.27 8.02 22.26
N LYS A 130 2.66 6.75 22.25
CA LYS A 130 1.72 5.64 22.38
C LYS A 130 0.97 5.88 23.69
N PRO A 131 -0.37 5.98 23.69
CA PRO A 131 -1.10 6.18 24.93
C PRO A 131 -0.76 5.01 25.85
N VAL A 132 -0.25 5.31 27.04
CA VAL A 132 -0.04 4.30 28.08
C VAL A 132 -1.42 3.88 28.56
N ILE A 133 -1.84 2.68 28.19
CA ILE A 133 -3.14 2.12 28.60
C ILE A 133 -2.95 1.49 29.97
N ILE A 134 -3.38 2.18 31.02
CA ILE A 134 -3.45 1.63 32.37
C ILE A 134 -4.72 0.79 32.48
N ARG A 135 -4.56 -0.51 32.75
CA ARG A 135 -5.68 -1.43 32.99
C ARG A 135 -5.76 -1.74 34.48
N PHE A 136 -6.86 -1.36 35.13
CA PHE A 136 -7.15 -1.76 36.50
C PHE A 136 -7.82 -3.13 36.48
N ASN A 137 -7.12 -4.16 36.96
CA ASN A 137 -7.71 -5.47 37.18
C ASN A 137 -8.14 -5.56 38.66
N LEU A 138 -9.41 -5.23 38.93
CA LEU A 138 -9.98 -5.28 40.28
C LEU A 138 -10.71 -6.60 40.46
N GLU A 139 -10.52 -7.30 41.58
CA GLU A 139 -11.23 -8.57 41.83
C GLU A 139 -12.69 -8.36 42.25
N ASP A 140 -12.99 -7.19 42.81
CA ASP A 140 -14.30 -6.83 43.35
C ASP A 140 -15.23 -6.21 42.28
N LYS A 141 -16.33 -6.91 41.99
CA LYS A 141 -17.31 -6.53 40.96
C LYS A 141 -18.07 -5.24 41.29
N GLU A 142 -18.33 -4.94 42.56
CA GLU A 142 -19.07 -3.73 42.94
C GLU A 142 -18.20 -2.49 42.71
N LYS A 143 -16.92 -2.59 43.07
CA LYS A 143 -15.94 -1.52 42.82
C LYS A 143 -15.73 -1.30 41.33
N GLN A 144 -15.70 -2.34 40.50
CA GLN A 144 -15.65 -2.20 39.04
C GLN A 144 -16.84 -1.38 38.50
N LEU A 145 -18.06 -1.69 38.96
CA LEU A 145 -19.27 -1.00 38.50
C LEU A 145 -19.26 0.50 38.85
N VAL A 146 -18.77 0.84 40.05
CA VAL A 146 -18.62 2.24 40.48
C VAL A 146 -17.64 3.00 39.58
N LEU A 147 -16.54 2.37 39.17
CA LEU A 147 -15.55 2.99 38.28
C LEU A 147 -16.10 3.21 36.87
N VAL A 148 -16.84 2.24 36.32
CA VAL A 148 -17.49 2.38 35.01
C VAL A 148 -18.48 3.54 35.02
N LYS A 149 -19.30 3.66 36.08
CA LYS A 149 -20.28 4.76 36.23
C LYS A 149 -19.63 6.13 36.40
N ASN A 150 -18.45 6.22 36.99
CA ASN A 150 -17.77 7.47 37.31
C ASN A 150 -16.50 7.72 36.48
N LYS A 151 -16.37 7.05 35.33
CA LYS A 151 -15.15 7.02 34.51
C LYS A 151 -14.50 8.39 34.30
N GLN A 152 -15.27 9.39 33.88
CA GLN A 152 -14.73 10.73 33.60
C GLN A 152 -14.22 11.46 34.86
N LYS A 153 -14.91 11.30 36.00
CA LYS A 153 -14.50 11.92 37.27
C LYS A 153 -13.24 11.26 37.82
N LEU A 154 -13.18 9.93 37.71
CA LEU A 154 -12.02 9.14 38.09
C LEU A 154 -10.81 9.47 37.22
N GLU A 155 -10.96 9.52 35.89
CA GLU A 155 -9.89 9.89 34.96
C GLU A 155 -9.30 11.26 35.31
N LYS A 156 -10.16 12.25 35.57
CA LYS A 156 -9.74 13.59 35.98
C LYS A 156 -9.03 13.61 37.33
N PHE A 157 -9.53 12.84 38.31
CA PHE A 157 -8.93 12.72 39.64
C PHE A 157 -7.55 12.05 39.58
N LEU A 158 -7.45 10.91 38.90
CA LEU A 158 -6.20 10.16 38.75
C LEU A 158 -5.16 10.98 37.97
N LEU A 159 -5.57 11.62 36.87
CA LEU A 159 -4.65 12.46 36.09
C LEU A 159 -4.12 13.62 36.93
N LYS A 160 -4.98 14.28 37.71
CA LYS A 160 -4.57 15.35 38.61
C LYS A 160 -3.56 14.84 39.65
N HIS A 161 -3.86 13.74 40.34
CA HIS A 161 -2.96 13.18 41.35
C HIS A 161 -1.64 12.68 40.78
N LEU A 162 -1.65 12.07 39.59
CA LEU A 162 -0.45 11.62 38.89
C LEU A 162 0.47 12.78 38.52
N LEU A 163 -0.10 13.89 38.03
CA LEU A 163 0.67 15.08 37.67
C LEU A 163 1.22 15.78 38.92
N ASP A 164 0.42 15.88 39.98
CA ASP A 164 0.81 16.55 41.23
C ASP A 164 1.92 15.78 41.98
N ASN A 165 2.07 14.46 41.75
CA ASN A 165 3.04 13.60 42.45
C ASN A 165 4.02 12.90 41.50
N TRP A 166 4.15 13.39 40.26
CA TRP A 166 4.88 12.72 39.18
C TRP A 166 6.33 12.34 39.56
N GLU A 167 7.02 13.23 40.28
CA GLU A 167 8.41 13.02 40.72
C GLU A 167 8.57 11.87 41.71
N SER A 168 7.56 11.58 42.53
CA SER A 168 7.60 10.47 43.50
C SER A 168 7.41 9.10 42.86
N PHE A 169 6.91 9.03 41.61
CA PHE A 169 6.70 7.79 40.86
C PHE A 169 7.89 7.40 39.97
N MET A 170 8.88 8.29 39.79
CA MET A 170 10.01 8.10 38.89
C MET A 170 11.30 7.64 39.61
N ILE A 171 11.18 7.13 40.85
CA ILE A 171 12.28 6.50 41.61
C ILE A 171 12.58 5.10 41.05
#